data_AF-A0A2W4MAL3-F1
#
_entry.id   AF-A0A2W4MAL3-F1
#
_cell.length_a   1.000
_cell.length_b   1.000
_cell.length_c   1.000
_cell.angle_alpha   90.00
_cell.angle_beta   90.00
_cell.angle_gamma   90.00
#
_symmetry.space_group_name_H-M   'P 1'
#
loop_
_entity.id
_entity.type
_entity.pdbx_description
1 polymer ?
#
loop_
_entity_poly.entity_id
_entity_poly.type
_entity_poly.pdbx_seq_one_letter_code
_entity_poly.pdbx_strand_id
1 'polypeptide(L)'
;MAEQLSARVLFSNGAPAPGVRVRVLDRDVGGEDDDLTLVEGVSDAAGAFSVTYDPARAADRITITTVEPRSLTDWTLDPRTRSFADPLDVYLPYLEFRYTHRGQERVHQQALVEGQSEYRLPDPPATAGRFNVSEHGFRFVNSFPGYPLPFSVPSLPFLPEVTQSFGLCGGMCAAAADFLYAGRQVPQQTEVPGRRTALYRYLFRRQIDTFHPLGEPILRFMRWMRLSEDGPLGTWQRTLAEFEQLRELFDAGAPVAPIGLVYSGRDEPLWENHQVLAYGYSETPQGFDIRVYDPNYPLNEQVVVRCERVLDEGGTKTVGLRCQRVARVGDGQGGARDDVRRARGFFLMPYTPIEPPPRL
;
A
#
# COMPACT_ATOMS: atom_id res chain seq x y z
N MET A 1 15.09 16.26 32.67
CA MET A 1 13.81 16.57 33.38
C MET A 1 12.78 15.76 32.65
N ALA A 2 11.94 15.00 33.36
CA ALA A 2 10.96 14.15 32.69
C ALA A 2 10.01 15.00 31.83
N GLU A 3 9.88 14.62 30.56
CA GLU A 3 8.97 15.20 29.58
C GLU A 3 7.83 14.22 29.32
N GLN A 4 6.65 14.76 29.00
CA GLN A 4 5.48 13.98 28.65
C GLN A 4 4.98 14.39 27.27
N LEU A 5 4.95 13.44 26.35
CA LEU A 5 4.32 13.60 25.04
C LEU A 5 2.91 13.02 25.09
N SER A 6 1.94 13.75 24.55
CA SER A 6 0.57 13.27 24.33
C SER A 6 0.19 13.50 22.87
N ALA A 7 -0.16 12.43 22.17
CA ALA A 7 -0.44 12.48 20.73
C ALA A 7 -1.40 11.36 20.33
N ARG A 8 -1.72 11.28 19.05
CA ARG A 8 -2.50 10.17 18.46
C ARG A 8 -1.66 9.39 17.46
N VAL A 9 -1.83 8.08 17.45
CA VAL A 9 -1.31 7.19 16.41
C VAL A 9 -2.47 6.70 15.56
N LEU A 10 -2.34 6.86 14.25
CA LEU A 10 -3.34 6.53 13.25
C LEU A 10 -2.75 5.52 12.27
N PHE A 11 -3.58 4.65 11.70
CA PHE A 11 -3.20 3.84 10.53
C PHE A 11 -3.05 4.73 9.29
N SER A 12 -2.55 4.15 8.19
CA SER A 12 -2.30 4.90 6.94
C SER A 12 -3.55 5.61 6.38
N ASN A 13 -4.75 5.04 6.57
CA ASN A 13 -6.02 5.66 6.19
C ASN A 13 -6.49 6.81 7.10
N GLY A 14 -5.84 7.03 8.25
CA GLY A 14 -6.27 8.00 9.26
C GLY A 14 -7.22 7.45 10.32
N ALA A 15 -7.55 6.16 10.29
CA ALA A 15 -8.30 5.53 11.37
C ALA A 15 -7.43 5.42 12.64
N PRO A 16 -8.03 5.54 13.85
CA PRO A 16 -7.34 5.26 15.10
C PRO A 16 -6.61 3.91 15.13
N ALA A 17 -5.37 3.87 15.62
CA ALA A 17 -4.63 2.64 15.82
C ALA A 17 -4.55 2.31 17.33
N PRO A 18 -5.41 1.42 17.86
CA PRO A 18 -5.40 1.06 19.28
C PRO A 18 -4.34 0.01 19.62
N GLY A 19 -3.92 -0.02 20.89
CA GLY A 19 -3.00 -1.03 21.43
C GLY A 19 -1.57 -0.93 20.91
N VAL A 20 -1.20 0.19 20.29
CA VAL A 20 0.16 0.46 19.82
C VAL A 20 1.00 0.88 21.02
N ARG A 21 2.08 0.15 21.28
CA ARG A 21 3.08 0.50 22.29
C ARG A 21 4.04 1.52 21.72
N VAL A 22 4.34 2.56 22.49
CA VAL A 22 5.15 3.70 22.04
C VAL A 22 6.29 3.94 23.03
N ARG A 23 7.51 3.98 22.49
CA ARG A 23 8.75 4.31 23.21
C ARG A 23 9.42 5.51 22.53
N VAL A 24 10.21 6.25 23.30
CA VAL A 24 11.08 7.33 22.80
C VAL A 24 12.51 6.85 22.88
N LEU A 25 13.21 6.84 21.75
CA LEU A 25 14.62 6.51 21.68
C LEU A 25 15.40 7.67 21.07
N ASP A 26 16.69 7.73 21.34
CA ASP A 26 17.64 8.54 20.59
C ASP A 26 18.42 7.69 19.60
N ARG A 27 18.86 8.28 18.49
CA ARG A 27 19.60 7.55 17.45
C ARG A 27 21.08 7.80 17.53
N ASP A 28 21.84 6.72 17.70
CA ASP A 28 23.29 6.79 17.83
C ASP A 28 24.02 6.40 16.55
N VAL A 29 25.03 7.20 16.18
CA VAL A 29 25.83 6.96 14.99
C VAL A 29 26.92 5.93 15.31
N GLY A 30 26.59 4.65 15.11
CA GLY A 30 27.54 3.53 15.26
C GLY A 30 27.46 2.78 16.59
N GLY A 31 26.39 3.01 17.38
CA GLY A 31 26.08 2.34 18.64
C GLY A 31 24.67 1.71 18.66
N GLU A 32 24.23 1.28 19.84
CA GLU A 32 22.83 0.92 20.10
C GLU A 32 22.07 2.17 20.53
N ASP A 33 20.88 2.39 19.95
CA ASP A 33 20.02 3.54 20.25
C ASP A 33 19.64 3.61 21.74
N ASP A 34 19.85 4.79 22.35
CA ASP A 34 19.50 5.04 23.75
C ASP A 34 17.98 5.08 24.02
N ASP A 35 17.53 4.35 25.04
CA ASP A 35 16.12 4.34 25.46
C ASP A 35 15.80 5.46 26.46
N LEU A 36 15.18 6.52 25.96
CA LEU A 36 14.78 7.68 26.75
C LEU A 36 13.52 7.41 27.58
N THR A 37 12.81 6.31 27.34
CA THR A 37 11.49 6.03 27.90
C THR A 37 11.55 5.81 29.42
N LEU A 38 10.73 6.58 30.15
CA LEU A 38 10.45 6.38 31.58
C LEU A 38 9.18 5.54 31.79
N VAL A 39 8.13 5.87 31.04
CA VAL A 39 6.83 5.19 31.07
C VAL A 39 6.39 4.97 29.63
N GLU A 40 6.26 3.71 29.23
CA GLU A 40 5.80 3.31 27.90
C GLU A 40 4.35 3.79 27.67
N GLY A 41 4.11 4.35 26.48
CA GLY A 41 2.76 4.72 26.06
C GLY A 41 2.04 3.54 25.43
N VAL A 42 0.74 3.42 25.65
CA VAL A 42 -0.13 2.48 24.93
C VAL A 42 -1.33 3.25 24.39
N SER A 43 -1.59 3.15 23.10
CA SER A 43 -2.70 3.86 22.48
C SER A 43 -4.06 3.24 22.83
N ASP A 44 -5.05 4.10 23.05
CA ASP A 44 -6.44 3.71 23.34
C ASP A 44 -7.27 3.47 22.05
N ALA A 45 -8.58 3.25 22.20
CA ALA A 45 -9.51 3.04 21.09
C ALA A 45 -9.59 4.23 20.10
N ALA A 46 -9.28 5.45 20.56
CA ALA A 46 -9.20 6.66 19.73
C ALA A 46 -7.79 6.90 19.17
N GLY A 47 -6.86 5.97 19.41
CA GLY A 47 -5.45 6.05 19.03
C GLY A 47 -4.65 7.02 19.88
N ALA A 48 -5.24 7.57 20.96
CA ALA A 48 -4.55 8.52 21.83
C ALA A 48 -3.59 7.76 22.75
N PHE A 49 -2.37 8.28 22.89
CA PHE A 49 -1.36 7.74 23.80
C PHE A 49 -0.66 8.87 24.54
N SER A 50 -0.07 8.54 25.69
CA SER A 50 0.90 9.40 26.35
C SER A 50 2.11 8.59 26.76
N VAL A 51 3.30 9.12 26.47
CA VAL A 51 4.60 8.51 26.81
C VAL A 51 5.40 9.52 27.62
N THR A 52 6.07 9.04 28.67
CA THR A 52 6.97 9.86 29.49
C THR A 52 8.40 9.45 29.23
N TYR A 53 9.29 10.41 28.98
CA TYR A 53 10.70 10.17 28.65
C TYR A 53 11.61 11.20 29.32
N ASP A 54 12.92 10.93 29.40
CA ASP A 54 13.91 11.89 29.91
C ASP A 54 14.97 12.16 28.84
N PRO A 55 14.99 13.34 28.21
CA PRO A 55 16.00 13.71 27.21
C PRO A 55 17.43 13.58 27.72
N ALA A 56 17.65 13.69 29.04
CA ALA A 56 18.98 13.56 29.62
C ALA A 56 19.60 12.16 29.49
N ARG A 57 18.80 11.15 29.11
CA ARG A 57 19.25 9.78 28.88
C ARG A 57 19.92 9.56 27.53
N ALA A 58 19.78 10.52 26.61
CA ALA A 58 20.43 10.47 25.31
C ALA A 58 21.94 10.72 25.37
N ALA A 59 22.41 11.37 26.44
CA ALA A 59 23.77 11.85 26.49
C ALA A 59 24.77 10.69 26.69
N ASP A 60 25.44 10.34 25.60
CA ASP A 60 26.51 9.35 25.61
C ASP A 60 27.66 9.82 26.52
N ARG A 61 28.31 8.90 27.25
CA ARG A 61 29.37 9.27 28.22
C ARG A 61 30.75 8.77 27.82
N ILE A 62 31.61 9.69 27.37
CA ILE A 62 33.04 9.42 27.18
C ILE A 62 33.78 9.35 28.52
N THR A 63 34.70 8.40 28.62
CA THR A 63 35.58 8.23 29.78
C THR A 63 37.02 8.51 29.37
N ILE A 64 37.64 9.51 30.01
CA ILE A 64 39.03 9.88 29.77
C ILE A 64 39.84 9.54 31.02
N THR A 65 40.87 8.70 30.83
CA THR A 65 41.87 8.43 31.87
C THR A 65 43.09 9.30 31.61
N THR A 66 43.33 10.25 32.51
CA THR A 66 44.53 11.08 32.51
C THR A 66 45.50 10.59 33.57
N VAL A 67 46.79 10.78 33.36
CA VAL A 67 47.81 10.51 34.37
C VAL A 67 48.21 11.87 34.96
N GLU A 68 47.86 12.09 36.22
CA GLU A 68 47.98 13.39 36.88
C GLU A 68 48.72 13.24 38.22
N PRO A 69 49.47 14.27 38.67
CA PRO A 69 50.09 14.27 39.99
C PRO A 69 49.02 14.27 41.10
N ARG A 70 49.27 13.53 42.19
CA ARG A 70 48.33 13.37 43.32
C ARG A 70 47.87 14.71 43.90
N SER A 71 48.79 15.67 44.04
CA SER A 71 48.49 17.03 44.50
C SER A 71 49.54 18.02 44.00
N LEU A 72 49.35 19.32 44.24
CA LEU A 72 50.33 20.36 43.91
C LEU A 72 51.67 20.21 44.67
N THR A 73 51.71 19.40 45.72
CA THR A 73 52.88 19.14 46.56
C THR A 73 53.40 17.69 46.46
N ASP A 74 52.63 16.79 45.83
CA ASP A 74 53.00 15.39 45.62
C ASP A 74 52.87 15.07 44.13
N TRP A 75 54.02 14.99 43.46
CA TRP A 75 54.16 14.79 42.02
C TRP A 75 54.11 13.31 41.61
N THR A 76 53.81 12.40 42.53
CA THR A 76 53.57 11.00 42.19
C THR A 76 52.37 10.92 41.25
N LEU A 77 52.57 10.32 40.08
CA LEU A 77 51.58 10.22 39.03
C LEU A 77 50.60 9.07 39.32
N ASP A 78 49.31 9.38 39.37
CA ASP A 78 48.24 8.40 39.46
C ASP A 78 47.27 8.55 38.26
N PRO A 79 46.75 7.43 37.73
CA PRO A 79 45.68 7.48 36.76
C PRO A 79 44.38 8.01 37.41
N ARG A 80 43.79 9.04 36.82
CA ARG A 80 42.48 9.57 37.19
C ARG A 80 41.53 9.39 36.02
N THR A 81 40.43 8.69 36.28
CA THR A 81 39.37 8.47 35.30
C THR A 81 38.26 9.48 35.54
N ARG A 82 37.87 10.21 34.51
CA ARG A 82 36.74 11.15 34.54
C ARG A 82 35.80 10.83 33.39
N SER A 83 34.50 10.91 33.66
CA SER A 83 33.45 10.66 32.67
C SER A 83 32.69 11.95 32.37
N PHE A 84 32.57 12.29 31.10
CA PHE A 84 31.90 13.48 30.58
C PHE A 84 30.87 13.08 29.52
N ALA A 85 29.88 13.92 29.26
CA ALA A 85 29.02 13.75 28.09
C ALA A 85 29.86 13.90 26.82
N ASP A 86 29.62 13.08 25.81
CA ASP A 86 30.27 13.18 24.51
C ASP A 86 29.77 14.44 23.80
N PRO A 87 30.64 15.43 23.52
CA PRO A 87 30.22 16.63 22.81
C PRO A 87 29.90 16.40 21.32
N LEU A 88 30.22 15.22 20.76
CA LEU A 88 29.91 14.86 19.37
C LEU A 88 28.60 14.10 19.23
N ASP A 89 27.97 13.74 20.35
CA ASP A 89 26.69 13.09 20.36
C ASP A 89 25.58 14.02 19.83
N VAL A 90 24.74 13.49 18.94
CA VAL A 90 23.75 14.26 18.20
C VAL A 90 22.37 13.79 18.61
N TYR A 91 21.68 14.65 19.38
CA TYR A 91 20.31 14.40 19.81
C TYR A 91 19.33 14.33 18.61
N LEU A 92 18.90 13.12 18.25
CA LEU A 92 18.04 12.74 17.14
C LEU A 92 16.87 11.84 17.60
N PRO A 93 16.00 12.35 18.51
CA PRO A 93 14.98 11.53 19.12
C PRO A 93 13.93 11.06 18.12
N TYR A 94 13.45 9.85 18.31
CA TYR A 94 12.39 9.25 17.51
C TYR A 94 11.44 8.41 18.37
N LEU A 95 10.22 8.23 17.86
CA LEU A 95 9.24 7.33 18.43
C LEU A 95 9.33 5.97 17.75
N GLU A 96 9.42 4.92 18.56
CA GLU A 96 9.25 3.55 18.12
C GLU A 96 7.84 3.07 18.46
N PHE A 97 7.10 2.66 17.43
CA PHE A 97 5.75 2.12 17.51
C PHE A 97 5.81 0.60 17.33
N ARG A 98 5.39 -0.15 18.35
CA ARG A 98 5.26 -1.61 18.31
C ARG A 98 3.79 -2.01 18.33
N TYR A 99 3.37 -2.80 17.36
CA TYR A 99 1.97 -3.19 17.21
C TYR A 99 1.85 -4.53 16.49
N THR A 100 0.77 -5.25 16.77
CA THR A 100 0.42 -6.45 16.02
C THR A 100 -0.46 -6.06 14.84
N HIS A 101 -0.03 -6.37 13.62
CA HIS A 101 -0.83 -6.20 12.40
C HIS A 101 -0.94 -7.56 11.72
N ARG A 102 -2.18 -8.03 11.50
CA ARG A 102 -2.42 -9.31 10.82
C ARG A 102 -1.68 -10.51 11.44
N GLY A 103 -1.65 -10.55 12.78
CA GLY A 103 -0.99 -11.61 13.54
C GLY A 103 0.55 -11.55 13.55
N GLN A 104 1.14 -10.53 12.93
CA GLN A 104 2.59 -10.32 12.92
C GLN A 104 2.95 -9.10 13.77
N GLU A 105 4.04 -9.20 14.54
CA GLU A 105 4.62 -8.05 15.22
C GLU A 105 5.25 -7.10 14.20
N ARG A 106 4.96 -5.81 14.35
CA ARG A 106 5.48 -4.73 13.51
C ARG A 106 6.19 -3.71 14.38
N VAL A 107 7.26 -3.16 13.83
CA VAL A 107 7.98 -2.03 14.39
C VAL A 107 8.02 -0.93 13.35
N HIS A 108 7.65 0.27 13.75
CA HIS A 108 7.73 1.46 12.89
C HIS A 108 8.35 2.60 13.66
N GLN A 109 9.13 3.44 12.97
CA GLN A 109 9.86 4.55 13.59
C GLN A 109 9.51 5.85 12.87
N GLN A 110 9.30 6.92 13.63
CA GLN A 110 9.15 8.28 13.12
C GLN A 110 9.89 9.25 14.02
N ALA A 111 10.52 10.27 13.43
CA ALA A 111 11.19 11.32 14.18
C ALA A 111 10.24 12.00 15.17
N LEU A 112 10.75 12.34 16.35
CA LEU A 112 10.02 13.13 17.33
C LEU A 112 10.12 14.60 16.91
N VAL A 113 9.03 15.14 16.35
CA VAL A 113 8.94 16.54 15.91
C VAL A 113 8.13 17.35 16.91
N GLU A 114 8.68 18.48 17.35
CA GLU A 114 8.01 19.39 18.28
C GLU A 114 6.67 19.89 17.69
N GLY A 115 5.61 19.81 18.50
CA GLY A 115 4.26 20.22 18.10
C GLY A 115 3.49 19.22 17.23
N GLN A 116 4.10 18.09 16.83
CA GLN A 116 3.38 17.05 16.10
C GLN A 116 2.42 16.29 17.03
N SER A 117 1.12 16.38 16.74
CA SER A 117 0.06 15.75 17.54
C SER A 117 -0.45 14.42 16.96
N GLU A 118 -0.03 14.06 15.75
CA GLU A 118 -0.48 12.86 15.05
C GLU A 118 0.69 12.14 14.36
N TYR A 119 0.77 10.82 14.55
CA TYR A 119 1.74 9.93 13.91
C TYR A 119 1.01 8.87 13.08
N ARG A 120 1.59 8.48 11.94
CA ARG A 120 0.94 7.53 11.01
C ARG A 120 1.73 6.24 10.87
N LEU A 121 1.08 5.11 11.14
CA LEU A 121 1.61 3.79 10.80
C LEU A 121 1.53 3.58 9.28
N PRO A 122 2.47 2.83 8.68
CA PRO A 122 2.45 2.53 7.25
C PRO A 122 1.31 1.57 6.89
N ASP A 123 0.94 0.70 7.81
CA ASP A 123 -0.09 -0.31 7.62
C ASP A 123 -1.51 0.28 7.77
N PRO A 124 -2.51 -0.22 7.03
CA PRO A 124 -3.91 0.13 7.27
C PRO A 124 -4.50 -0.66 8.45
N PRO A 125 -5.76 -0.41 8.84
CA PRO A 125 -6.42 -1.22 9.86
C PRO A 125 -6.39 -2.71 9.51
N ALA A 126 -5.98 -3.54 10.46
CA ALA A 126 -5.80 -4.98 10.26
C ALA A 126 -7.12 -5.70 9.92
N THR A 127 -8.24 -5.16 10.40
CA THR A 127 -9.57 -5.72 10.21
C THR A 127 -10.39 -4.83 9.29
N ALA A 128 -10.59 -5.32 8.07
CA ALA A 128 -11.78 -4.96 7.29
C ALA A 128 -12.62 -6.23 7.12
N GLY A 129 -13.93 -6.07 6.91
CA GLY A 129 -14.81 -7.20 6.64
C GLY A 129 -14.38 -7.98 5.39
N ARG A 130 -15.06 -9.09 5.10
CA ARG A 130 -14.89 -9.77 3.82
C ARG A 130 -15.43 -8.88 2.71
N PHE A 131 -14.64 -8.65 1.66
CA PHE A 131 -15.13 -7.91 0.49
C PHE A 131 -16.27 -8.67 -0.20
N ASN A 132 -17.31 -7.94 -0.56
CA ASN A 132 -18.48 -8.41 -1.29
C ASN A 132 -18.76 -7.42 -2.42
N VAL A 133 -18.83 -7.89 -3.67
CA VAL A 133 -19.00 -7.02 -4.85
C VAL A 133 -20.34 -6.29 -4.82
N SER A 134 -21.42 -6.92 -4.34
CA SER A 134 -22.75 -6.31 -4.27
C SER A 134 -22.87 -5.19 -3.23
N GLU A 135 -22.02 -5.20 -2.20
CA GLU A 135 -22.03 -4.22 -1.09
C GLU A 135 -20.92 -3.17 -1.22
N HIS A 136 -19.75 -3.58 -1.70
CA HIS A 136 -18.51 -2.78 -1.71
C HIS A 136 -18.06 -2.41 -3.14
N GLY A 137 -18.63 -3.02 -4.18
CA GLY A 137 -18.40 -2.64 -5.57
C GLY A 137 -19.37 -1.57 -6.03
N PHE A 138 -18.89 -0.59 -6.81
CA PHE A 138 -19.77 0.41 -7.41
C PHE A 138 -20.75 -0.24 -8.39
N ARG A 139 -22.00 0.26 -8.41
CA ARG A 139 -23.12 -0.30 -9.18
C ARG A 139 -23.23 0.23 -10.61
N PHE A 140 -22.31 1.09 -11.03
CA PHE A 140 -22.23 1.63 -12.38
C PHE A 140 -20.99 1.13 -13.11
N VAL A 141 -21.10 1.01 -14.43
CA VAL A 141 -20.00 0.60 -15.28
C VAL A 141 -18.92 1.68 -15.31
N ASN A 142 -17.66 1.26 -15.34
CA ASN A 142 -16.50 2.13 -15.51
C ASN A 142 -16.41 2.72 -16.93
N SER A 143 -17.31 3.65 -17.23
CA SER A 143 -17.37 4.38 -18.50
C SER A 143 -17.79 5.82 -18.23
N PHE A 144 -16.82 6.71 -18.11
CA PHE A 144 -17.04 8.12 -17.79
C PHE A 144 -17.05 8.97 -19.06
N PRO A 145 -18.00 9.91 -19.20
CA PRO A 145 -18.05 10.76 -20.37
C PRO A 145 -16.87 11.73 -20.43
N GLY A 146 -16.31 11.90 -21.63
CA GLY A 146 -15.28 12.89 -21.94
C GLY A 146 -13.89 12.29 -22.17
N TYR A 147 -12.86 13.09 -21.90
CA TYR A 147 -11.48 12.82 -22.32
C TYR A 147 -10.59 12.32 -21.17
N PRO A 148 -9.69 11.34 -21.40
CA PRO A 148 -8.81 10.77 -20.38
C PRO A 148 -7.63 11.67 -19.94
N LEU A 149 -7.45 12.85 -20.53
CA LEU A 149 -6.30 13.71 -20.28
C LEU A 149 -6.63 14.91 -19.36
N PRO A 150 -5.76 15.24 -18.38
CA PRO A 150 -5.95 16.38 -17.47
C PRO A 150 -5.56 17.75 -18.06
N PHE A 151 -5.13 17.81 -19.33
CA PHE A 151 -4.74 19.04 -20.01
C PHE A 151 -5.53 19.19 -21.32
N SER A 152 -6.02 20.40 -21.59
CA SER A 152 -6.56 20.78 -22.89
C SER A 152 -5.47 20.59 -23.93
N VAL A 153 -5.56 19.55 -24.76
CA VAL A 153 -4.64 19.36 -25.89
C VAL A 153 -5.14 20.23 -27.04
N PRO A 154 -4.39 21.26 -27.50
CA PRO A 154 -4.65 21.87 -28.79
C PRO A 154 -4.56 20.75 -29.84
N SER A 155 -5.50 20.74 -30.79
CA SER A 155 -5.65 19.75 -31.86
C SER A 155 -4.30 19.26 -32.42
N LEU A 156 -3.87 18.07 -31.96
CA LEU A 156 -2.69 17.37 -32.47
C LEU A 156 -3.15 16.41 -33.57
N PRO A 157 -2.69 16.56 -34.82
CA PRO A 157 -3.21 15.85 -36.00
C PRO A 157 -2.83 14.37 -36.08
N PHE A 158 -2.38 13.76 -34.98
CA PHE A 158 -1.88 12.37 -34.93
C PHE A 158 -2.49 11.52 -33.81
N LEU A 159 -3.47 12.03 -33.06
CA LEU A 159 -4.17 11.21 -32.06
C LEU A 159 -5.27 10.38 -32.75
N PRO A 160 -5.29 9.04 -32.54
CA PRO A 160 -6.37 8.20 -33.06
C PRO A 160 -7.72 8.66 -32.50
N GLU A 161 -8.78 8.35 -33.24
CA GLU A 161 -10.17 8.75 -32.99
C GLU A 161 -10.53 8.67 -31.50
N VAL A 162 -10.82 9.83 -30.92
CA VAL A 162 -10.89 9.99 -29.48
C VAL A 162 -12.15 9.31 -28.95
N THR A 163 -11.99 8.31 -28.08
CA THR A 163 -13.13 7.62 -27.47
C THR A 163 -13.97 8.62 -26.68
N GLN A 164 -15.30 8.60 -26.88
CA GLN A 164 -16.23 9.50 -26.18
C GLN A 164 -16.31 9.23 -24.66
N SER A 165 -15.74 8.10 -24.23
CA SER A 165 -15.67 7.65 -22.84
C SER A 165 -14.27 7.19 -22.46
N PHE A 166 -13.95 7.27 -21.16
CA PHE A 166 -12.72 6.75 -20.58
C PHE A 166 -13.00 6.05 -19.23
N GLY A 167 -12.05 5.23 -18.77
CA GLY A 167 -12.16 4.50 -17.51
C GLY A 167 -11.40 5.16 -16.36
N LEU A 168 -11.96 5.06 -15.15
CA LEU A 168 -11.33 5.31 -13.85
C LEU A 168 -11.18 3.99 -13.06
N CYS A 169 -10.83 2.88 -13.73
CA CYS A 169 -10.82 1.55 -13.10
C CYS A 169 -9.92 1.47 -11.86
N GLY A 170 -8.73 2.06 -11.91
CA GLY A 170 -7.83 2.14 -10.75
C GLY A 170 -8.43 2.96 -9.62
N GLY A 171 -9.05 4.11 -9.93
CA GLY A 171 -9.73 4.94 -8.95
C GLY A 171 -10.93 4.27 -8.30
N MET A 172 -11.72 3.54 -9.09
CA MET A 172 -12.85 2.75 -8.60
C MET A 172 -12.41 1.58 -7.74
N CYS A 173 -11.34 0.86 -8.10
CA CYS A 173 -10.77 -0.21 -7.29
C CYS A 173 -10.21 0.32 -5.95
N ALA A 174 -9.43 1.40 -6.00
CA ALA A 174 -8.88 2.03 -4.81
C ALA A 174 -9.99 2.58 -3.89
N ALA A 175 -11.00 3.22 -4.45
CA ALA A 175 -12.14 3.72 -3.67
C ALA A 175 -12.98 2.57 -3.06
N ALA A 176 -13.25 1.49 -3.80
CA ALA A 176 -13.96 0.33 -3.26
C ALA A 176 -13.20 -0.30 -2.08
N ALA A 177 -11.87 -0.38 -2.17
CA ALA A 177 -11.01 -0.80 -1.06
C ALA A 177 -11.07 0.20 0.11
N ASP A 178 -10.99 1.51 -0.15
CA ASP A 178 -11.08 2.55 0.87
C ASP A 178 -12.39 2.44 1.69
N PHE A 179 -13.52 2.25 1.00
CA PHE A 179 -14.82 2.04 1.63
C PHE A 179 -14.85 0.80 2.52
N LEU A 180 -14.30 -0.31 2.04
CA LEU A 180 -14.16 -1.53 2.83
C LEU A 180 -13.33 -1.30 4.10
N TYR A 181 -12.15 -0.71 3.98
CA TYR A 181 -11.27 -0.43 5.13
C TYR A 181 -11.87 0.59 6.12
N ALA A 182 -12.77 1.45 5.65
CA ALA A 182 -13.53 2.36 6.51
C ALA A 182 -14.79 1.70 7.14
N GLY A 183 -15.09 0.44 6.81
CA GLY A 183 -16.31 -0.23 7.27
C GLY A 183 -17.60 0.42 6.75
N ARG A 184 -17.53 1.05 5.56
CA ARG A 184 -18.62 1.83 4.96
C ARG A 184 -19.06 1.20 3.64
N GLN A 185 -20.35 1.28 3.35
CA GLN A 185 -20.88 0.92 2.03
C GLN A 185 -20.54 1.99 0.99
N VAL A 186 -20.30 1.57 -0.25
CA VAL A 186 -20.17 2.50 -1.37
C VAL A 186 -21.51 3.20 -1.64
N PRO A 187 -21.49 4.39 -2.28
CA PRO A 187 -22.71 5.04 -2.77
C PRO A 187 -23.56 4.09 -3.62
N GLN A 188 -24.86 4.02 -3.33
CA GLN A 188 -25.80 3.08 -3.97
C GLN A 188 -26.28 3.52 -5.36
N GLN A 189 -25.72 4.62 -5.91
CA GLN A 189 -26.08 5.11 -7.23
C GLN A 189 -25.68 4.12 -8.32
N THR A 190 -26.56 3.93 -9.31
CA THR A 190 -26.37 3.03 -10.46
C THR A 190 -25.96 3.77 -11.73
N GLU A 191 -26.02 5.09 -11.72
CA GLU A 191 -25.56 5.95 -12.81
C GLU A 191 -24.12 6.39 -12.58
N VAL A 192 -23.39 6.59 -13.67
CA VAL A 192 -22.01 7.10 -13.61
C VAL A 192 -22.04 8.53 -13.09
N PRO A 193 -21.25 8.88 -12.05
CA PRO A 193 -21.31 10.19 -11.45
C PRO A 193 -20.81 11.27 -12.42
N GLY A 194 -21.58 12.36 -12.54
CA GLY A 194 -21.20 13.50 -13.37
C GLY A 194 -19.93 14.21 -12.87
N ARG A 195 -19.16 14.82 -13.78
CA ARG A 195 -17.84 15.45 -13.50
C ARG A 195 -17.80 16.45 -12.33
N ARG A 196 -18.94 17.07 -11.99
CA ARG A 196 -19.06 18.06 -10.93
C ARG A 196 -19.47 17.48 -9.58
N THR A 197 -19.73 16.18 -9.47
CA THR A 197 -20.11 15.55 -8.19
C THR A 197 -18.89 15.30 -7.29
N ALA A 198 -19.13 15.10 -6.00
CA ALA A 198 -18.09 14.76 -5.04
C ALA A 198 -17.54 13.35 -5.32
N LEU A 199 -18.41 12.37 -5.61
CA LEU A 199 -17.95 11.04 -6.01
C LEU A 199 -17.03 11.05 -7.23
N TYR A 200 -17.36 11.77 -8.32
CA TYR A 200 -16.48 11.81 -9.48
C TYR A 200 -15.09 12.34 -9.13
N ARG A 201 -15.02 13.46 -8.39
CA ARG A 201 -13.73 14.05 -7.97
C ARG A 201 -12.92 13.09 -7.10
N TYR A 202 -13.60 12.36 -6.21
CA TYR A 202 -12.95 11.36 -5.37
C TYR A 202 -12.40 10.21 -6.19
N LEU A 203 -13.19 9.60 -7.07
CA LEU A 203 -12.74 8.52 -7.97
C LEU A 203 -11.59 8.96 -8.87
N PHE A 204 -11.68 10.17 -9.44
CA PHE A 204 -10.62 10.73 -10.26
C PHE A 204 -9.34 10.94 -9.45
N ARG A 205 -9.44 11.49 -8.22
CA ARG A 205 -8.26 11.64 -7.35
C ARG A 205 -7.62 10.30 -7.05
N ARG A 206 -8.42 9.29 -6.68
CA ARG A 206 -7.92 7.94 -6.42
C ARG A 206 -7.30 7.30 -7.66
N GLN A 207 -7.81 7.58 -8.86
CA GLN A 207 -7.20 7.14 -10.11
C GLN A 207 -5.78 7.71 -10.26
N ILE A 208 -5.60 9.01 -10.00
CA ILE A 208 -4.27 9.64 -10.02
C ILE A 208 -3.36 9.03 -8.95
N ASP A 209 -3.88 8.78 -7.74
CA ASP A 209 -3.10 8.15 -6.67
C ASP A 209 -2.58 6.75 -7.06
N THR A 210 -3.33 5.98 -7.86
CA THR A 210 -2.87 4.65 -8.36
C THR A 210 -1.67 4.73 -9.30
N PHE A 211 -1.37 5.92 -9.84
CA PHE A 211 -0.20 6.13 -10.67
C PHE A 211 1.03 6.59 -9.88
N HIS A 212 0.88 6.82 -8.56
CA HIS A 212 1.90 7.32 -7.63
C HIS A 212 2.52 8.68 -8.06
N PRO A 213 2.98 9.55 -7.14
CA PRO A 213 3.58 10.84 -7.53
C PRO A 213 4.75 10.74 -8.53
N LEU A 214 5.45 9.59 -8.55
CA LEU A 214 6.61 9.34 -9.41
C LEU A 214 6.27 8.59 -10.72
N GLY A 215 5.01 8.23 -10.98
CA GLY A 215 4.61 7.54 -12.21
C GLY A 215 5.10 6.09 -12.34
N GLU A 216 5.60 5.48 -11.26
CA GLU A 216 6.20 4.14 -11.28
C GLU A 216 5.25 3.05 -11.84
N PRO A 217 3.96 2.97 -11.45
CA PRO A 217 3.01 2.05 -12.06
C PRO A 217 2.84 2.24 -13.58
N ILE A 218 2.86 3.48 -14.06
CA ILE A 218 2.79 3.76 -15.51
C ILE A 218 4.02 3.19 -16.22
N LEU A 219 5.21 3.44 -15.66
CA LEU A 219 6.46 2.89 -16.19
C LEU A 219 6.47 1.36 -16.13
N ARG A 220 5.85 0.77 -15.10
CA ARG A 220 5.72 -0.68 -14.95
C ARG A 220 4.83 -1.26 -16.04
N PHE A 221 3.65 -0.69 -16.29
CA PHE A 221 2.81 -1.09 -17.42
C PHE A 221 3.58 -1.00 -18.75
N MET A 222 4.20 0.16 -19.05
CA MET A 222 4.98 0.35 -20.27
C MET A 222 6.11 -0.68 -20.43
N ARG A 223 6.78 -1.04 -19.31
CA ARG A 223 7.82 -2.07 -19.31
C ARG A 223 7.22 -3.43 -19.64
N TRP A 224 6.14 -3.83 -18.97
CA TRP A 224 5.49 -5.13 -19.18
C TRP A 224 4.94 -5.28 -20.60
N MET A 225 4.39 -4.21 -21.18
CA MET A 225 3.94 -4.19 -22.58
C MET A 225 5.06 -4.54 -23.58
N ARG A 226 6.33 -4.30 -23.23
CA ARG A 226 7.50 -4.53 -24.09
C ARG A 226 8.21 -5.87 -23.87
N LEU A 227 7.96 -6.54 -22.74
CA LEU A 227 8.59 -7.82 -22.43
C LEU A 227 8.06 -8.94 -23.33
N SER A 228 8.84 -9.99 -23.56
CA SER A 228 8.29 -11.26 -24.08
C SER A 228 7.30 -11.85 -23.07
N GLU A 229 6.40 -12.70 -23.53
CA GLU A 229 5.50 -13.39 -22.61
C GLU A 229 6.17 -14.59 -21.94
N ASP A 230 6.90 -15.36 -22.72
CA ASP A 230 7.64 -16.55 -22.35
C ASP A 230 9.12 -16.25 -22.03
N GLY A 231 9.80 -17.30 -21.55
CA GLY A 231 11.21 -17.25 -21.18
C GLY A 231 11.48 -16.71 -19.77
N PRO A 232 12.75 -16.77 -19.32
CA PRO A 232 13.13 -16.54 -17.92
C PRO A 232 12.93 -15.10 -17.43
N LEU A 233 12.75 -14.15 -18.37
CA LEU A 233 12.52 -12.74 -18.08
C LEU A 233 11.13 -12.27 -18.54
N GLY A 234 10.32 -13.20 -19.07
CA GLY A 234 9.02 -12.93 -19.66
C GLY A 234 7.95 -12.64 -18.62
N THR A 235 6.79 -12.18 -19.09
CA THR A 235 5.68 -11.80 -18.22
C THR A 235 5.07 -12.99 -17.49
N TRP A 236 5.10 -14.23 -18.00
CA TRP A 236 4.53 -15.38 -17.30
C TRP A 236 5.28 -15.72 -16.00
N GLN A 237 6.61 -15.73 -16.02
CA GLN A 237 7.41 -15.96 -14.81
C GLN A 237 7.27 -14.82 -13.82
N ARG A 238 7.23 -13.56 -14.31
CA ARG A 238 6.98 -12.40 -13.46
C ARG A 238 5.60 -12.48 -12.82
N THR A 239 4.58 -12.88 -13.57
CA THR A 239 3.21 -13.07 -13.07
C THR A 239 3.16 -14.12 -11.97
N LEU A 240 3.93 -15.21 -12.07
CA LEU A 240 4.07 -16.18 -10.99
C LEU A 240 4.64 -15.52 -9.72
N ALA A 241 5.71 -14.75 -9.82
CA ALA A 241 6.29 -14.04 -8.67
C ALA A 241 5.33 -13.01 -8.05
N GLU A 242 4.49 -12.35 -8.85
CA GLU A 242 3.45 -11.43 -8.36
C GLU A 242 2.30 -12.19 -7.68
N PHE A 243 1.94 -13.37 -8.20
CA PHE A 243 0.93 -14.23 -7.59
C PHE A 243 1.36 -14.74 -6.21
N GLU A 244 2.63 -15.14 -6.04
CA GLU A 244 3.15 -15.59 -4.75
C GLU A 244 3.04 -14.48 -3.69
N GLN A 245 3.37 -13.23 -4.05
CA GLN A 245 3.16 -12.08 -3.17
C GLN A 245 1.68 -11.82 -2.88
N LEU A 246 0.81 -11.93 -3.89
CA LEU A 246 -0.64 -11.79 -3.70
C LEU A 246 -1.19 -12.86 -2.76
N ARG A 247 -0.70 -14.10 -2.89
CA ARG A 247 -1.03 -15.22 -2.02
C ARG A 247 -0.62 -14.93 -0.58
N GLU A 248 0.64 -14.53 -0.36
CA GLU A 248 1.15 -14.17 0.97
C GLU A 248 0.31 -13.05 1.61
N LEU A 249 -0.08 -12.04 0.84
CA LEU A 249 -0.97 -10.97 1.32
C LEU A 249 -2.32 -11.52 1.80
N PHE A 250 -2.95 -12.40 1.03
CA PHE A 250 -4.24 -13.00 1.39
C PHE A 250 -4.13 -14.01 2.53
N ASP A 251 -3.07 -14.81 2.58
CA ASP A 251 -2.81 -15.76 3.66
C ASP A 251 -2.52 -15.03 4.99
N ALA A 252 -1.92 -13.84 4.91
CA ALA A 252 -1.80 -12.92 6.04
C ALA A 252 -3.12 -12.19 6.39
N GLY A 253 -4.23 -12.45 5.68
CA GLY A 253 -5.54 -11.87 6.00
C GLY A 253 -5.78 -10.49 5.39
N ALA A 254 -5.06 -10.09 4.34
CA ALA A 254 -5.49 -8.95 3.54
C ALA A 254 -6.90 -9.21 2.96
N PRO A 255 -7.85 -8.28 3.06
CA PRO A 255 -9.18 -8.49 2.51
C PRO A 255 -9.22 -8.24 0.99
N VAL A 256 -8.39 -7.32 0.50
CA VAL A 256 -8.31 -6.92 -0.91
C VAL A 256 -6.91 -6.47 -1.32
N ALA A 257 -6.59 -6.60 -2.61
CA ALA A 257 -5.35 -6.10 -3.23
C ALA A 257 -5.61 -5.65 -4.67
N PRO A 258 -5.30 -4.38 -5.03
CA PRO A 258 -5.38 -3.94 -6.42
C PRO A 258 -4.34 -4.64 -7.31
N ILE A 259 -4.74 -5.10 -8.49
CA ILE A 259 -3.85 -5.72 -9.48
C ILE A 259 -4.01 -5.05 -10.85
N GLY A 260 -2.89 -4.87 -11.55
CA GLY A 260 -2.83 -4.36 -12.90
C GLY A 260 -2.79 -5.49 -13.90
N LEU A 261 -3.73 -5.50 -14.85
CA LEU A 261 -3.82 -6.48 -15.93
C LEU A 261 -3.22 -5.87 -17.20
N VAL A 262 -2.16 -6.51 -17.70
CA VAL A 262 -1.48 -6.09 -18.93
C VAL A 262 -2.15 -6.80 -20.10
N TYR A 263 -3.04 -6.09 -20.79
CA TYR A 263 -3.69 -6.61 -21.99
C TYR A 263 -2.88 -6.29 -23.25
N SER A 264 -2.18 -5.17 -23.24
CA SER A 264 -1.66 -4.58 -24.46
C SER A 264 -0.18 -4.87 -24.72
N GLY A 265 0.18 -4.92 -25.99
CA GLY A 265 1.54 -5.07 -26.50
C GLY A 265 2.32 -3.76 -26.59
N ARG A 266 3.55 -3.83 -27.11
CA ARG A 266 4.51 -2.70 -27.19
C ARG A 266 3.97 -1.46 -27.91
N ASP A 267 3.23 -1.68 -29.00
CA ASP A 267 2.79 -0.63 -29.93
C ASP A 267 1.31 -0.26 -29.74
N GLU A 268 0.69 -0.80 -28.69
CA GLU A 268 -0.70 -0.57 -28.35
C GLU A 268 -0.85 0.52 -27.27
N PRO A 269 -2.00 1.17 -27.15
CA PRO A 269 -2.19 2.23 -26.18
C PRO A 269 -2.13 1.76 -24.71
N LEU A 270 -1.49 2.56 -23.85
CA LEU A 270 -1.39 2.26 -22.42
C LEU A 270 -2.76 2.10 -21.75
N TRP A 271 -3.74 2.92 -22.15
CA TRP A 271 -5.09 2.97 -21.58
C TRP A 271 -5.97 1.76 -21.93
N GLU A 272 -5.48 0.83 -22.75
CA GLU A 272 -6.15 -0.45 -22.98
C GLU A 272 -5.83 -1.50 -21.91
N ASN A 273 -4.79 -1.26 -21.09
CA ASN A 273 -4.54 -2.03 -19.87
C ASN A 273 -5.57 -1.68 -18.79
N HIS A 274 -5.70 -2.54 -17.79
CA HIS A 274 -6.80 -2.45 -16.83
C HIS A 274 -6.34 -2.65 -15.40
N GLN A 275 -7.12 -2.17 -14.45
CA GLN A 275 -6.92 -2.43 -13.02
C GLN A 275 -8.19 -3.05 -12.45
N VAL A 276 -8.02 -4.09 -11.63
CA VAL A 276 -9.10 -4.77 -10.92
C VAL A 276 -8.73 -4.94 -9.46
N LEU A 277 -9.71 -5.15 -8.59
CA LEU A 277 -9.49 -5.34 -7.15
C LEU A 277 -9.64 -6.83 -6.81
N ALA A 278 -8.54 -7.52 -6.53
CA ALA A 278 -8.58 -8.90 -6.07
C ALA A 278 -9.09 -8.97 -4.63
N TYR A 279 -9.91 -9.97 -4.31
CA TYR A 279 -10.46 -10.20 -2.97
C TYR A 279 -10.39 -11.68 -2.53
N GLY A 280 -9.47 -12.41 -3.14
CA GLY A 280 -9.14 -13.78 -2.77
C GLY A 280 -8.77 -14.62 -3.98
N TYR A 281 -8.33 -15.84 -3.73
CA TYR A 281 -8.00 -16.79 -4.77
C TYR A 281 -8.50 -18.20 -4.39
N SER A 282 -8.43 -19.12 -5.35
CA SER A 282 -8.64 -20.55 -5.15
C SER A 282 -7.73 -21.31 -6.10
N GLU A 283 -7.20 -22.44 -5.63
CA GLU A 283 -6.42 -23.34 -6.48
C GLU A 283 -7.35 -24.18 -7.36
N THR A 284 -6.92 -24.44 -8.59
CA THR A 284 -7.57 -25.33 -9.55
C THR A 284 -6.57 -26.40 -9.99
N PRO A 285 -7.02 -27.52 -10.59
CA PRO A 285 -6.10 -28.55 -11.07
C PRO A 285 -5.05 -28.02 -12.07
N GLN A 286 -5.41 -26.99 -12.85
CA GLN A 286 -4.56 -26.39 -13.88
C GLN A 286 -3.79 -25.16 -13.39
N GLY A 287 -4.15 -24.58 -12.25
CA GLY A 287 -3.56 -23.33 -11.77
C GLY A 287 -4.35 -22.67 -10.65
N PHE A 288 -4.80 -21.43 -10.87
CA PHE A 288 -5.42 -20.60 -9.85
C PHE A 288 -6.52 -19.72 -10.46
N ASP A 289 -7.60 -19.52 -9.72
CA ASP A 289 -8.61 -18.51 -10.01
C ASP A 289 -8.51 -17.41 -8.95
N ILE A 290 -8.24 -16.18 -9.38
CA ILE A 290 -8.23 -14.99 -8.52
C ILE A 290 -9.60 -14.31 -8.67
N ARG A 291 -10.34 -14.19 -7.58
CA ARG A 291 -11.64 -13.51 -7.53
C ARG A 291 -11.41 -12.00 -7.53
N VAL A 292 -12.04 -11.28 -8.46
CA VAL A 292 -11.81 -9.84 -8.65
C VAL A 292 -13.11 -9.05 -8.78
N TYR A 293 -13.13 -7.86 -8.17
CA TYR A 293 -14.06 -6.82 -8.57
C TYR A 293 -13.49 -6.12 -9.79
N ASP A 294 -14.19 -6.26 -10.92
CA ASP A 294 -13.89 -5.54 -12.15
C ASP A 294 -14.93 -4.42 -12.36
N PRO A 295 -14.52 -3.14 -12.29
CA PRO A 295 -15.42 -1.99 -12.50
C PRO A 295 -16.15 -1.98 -13.85
N ASN A 296 -15.69 -2.73 -14.85
CA ASN A 296 -16.38 -2.88 -16.13
C ASN A 296 -17.58 -3.86 -16.07
N TYR A 297 -17.70 -4.64 -14.99
CA TYR A 297 -18.79 -5.61 -14.76
C TYR A 297 -19.42 -5.36 -13.38
N PRO A 298 -20.12 -4.24 -13.18
CA PRO A 298 -20.73 -3.92 -11.89
C PRO A 298 -21.67 -5.03 -11.43
N LEU A 299 -21.68 -5.29 -10.11
CA LEU A 299 -22.49 -6.34 -9.46
C LEU A 299 -22.18 -7.78 -9.89
N ASN A 300 -21.16 -8.02 -10.71
CA ASN A 300 -20.79 -9.36 -11.13
C ASN A 300 -19.76 -9.99 -10.18
N GLU A 301 -20.22 -10.92 -9.34
CA GLU A 301 -19.38 -11.68 -8.41
C GLU A 301 -18.61 -12.85 -9.06
N GLN A 302 -18.87 -13.11 -10.33
CA GLN A 302 -18.30 -14.23 -11.08
C GLN A 302 -17.14 -13.80 -11.99
N VAL A 303 -16.57 -12.61 -11.77
CA VAL A 303 -15.38 -12.19 -12.49
C VAL A 303 -14.14 -12.77 -11.82
N VAL A 304 -13.35 -13.51 -12.60
CA VAL A 304 -12.09 -14.10 -12.14
C VAL A 304 -10.96 -13.78 -13.10
N VAL A 305 -9.75 -13.66 -12.56
CA VAL A 305 -8.51 -13.77 -13.34
C VAL A 305 -8.05 -15.22 -13.19
N ARG A 306 -8.30 -16.02 -14.23
CA ARG A 306 -7.90 -17.42 -14.31
C ARG A 306 -6.48 -17.51 -14.81
N CYS A 307 -5.63 -18.16 -14.04
CA CYS A 307 -4.21 -18.33 -14.32
C CYS A 307 -3.88 -19.82 -14.41
N GLU A 308 -3.33 -20.25 -15.54
CA GLU A 308 -2.87 -21.61 -15.79
C GLU A 308 -1.36 -21.71 -15.59
N ARG A 309 -0.92 -22.82 -14.99
CA ARG A 309 0.51 -23.11 -14.80
C ARG A 309 1.17 -23.37 -16.13
N VAL A 310 2.26 -22.65 -16.36
CA VAL A 310 3.23 -22.97 -17.41
C VAL A 310 4.32 -23.81 -16.77
N LEU A 311 4.52 -25.02 -17.29
CA LEU A 311 5.53 -25.96 -16.78
C LEU A 311 6.85 -25.81 -17.55
N ASP A 312 7.94 -26.22 -16.92
CA ASP A 312 9.24 -26.37 -17.60
C ASP A 312 9.19 -27.47 -18.67
N GLU A 313 10.26 -27.59 -19.46
CA GLU A 313 10.37 -28.62 -20.51
C GLU A 313 10.20 -30.05 -19.96
N GLY A 314 10.58 -30.27 -18.70
CA GLY A 314 10.39 -31.55 -18.00
C GLY A 314 8.97 -31.80 -17.48
N GLY A 315 8.08 -30.80 -17.51
CA GLY A 315 6.70 -30.92 -17.01
C GLY A 315 6.58 -31.06 -15.50
N THR A 316 7.64 -30.75 -14.73
CA THR A 316 7.68 -31.00 -13.27
C THR A 316 7.57 -29.74 -12.44
N LYS A 317 8.05 -28.60 -12.96
CA LYS A 317 8.11 -27.34 -12.23
C LYS A 317 7.26 -26.27 -12.91
N THR A 318 6.46 -25.55 -12.12
CA THR A 318 5.80 -24.34 -12.63
C THR A 318 6.85 -23.23 -12.81
N VAL A 319 7.00 -22.74 -14.03
CA VAL A 319 7.93 -21.67 -14.41
C VAL A 319 7.23 -20.34 -14.70
N GLY A 320 5.91 -20.34 -14.81
CA GLY A 320 5.13 -19.13 -15.00
C GLY A 320 3.63 -19.35 -14.91
N LEU A 321 2.89 -18.25 -15.02
CA LEU A 321 1.43 -18.25 -15.09
C LEU A 321 0.96 -17.54 -16.37
N ARG A 322 0.06 -18.19 -17.10
CA ARG A 322 -0.67 -17.59 -18.22
C ARG A 322 -2.07 -17.24 -17.74
N CYS A 323 -2.45 -15.96 -17.83
CA CYS A 323 -3.69 -15.50 -17.22
C CYS A 323 -4.68 -14.91 -18.23
N GLN A 324 -5.97 -15.01 -17.91
CA GLN A 324 -7.07 -14.39 -18.64
C GLN A 324 -8.16 -13.94 -17.67
N ARG A 325 -8.77 -12.79 -17.93
CA ARG A 325 -9.94 -12.34 -17.20
C ARG A 325 -11.18 -12.97 -17.83
N VAL A 326 -11.95 -13.70 -17.02
CA VAL A 326 -13.21 -14.33 -17.41
C VAL A 326 -14.33 -13.64 -16.64
N ALA A 327 -15.32 -13.12 -17.35
CA ALA A 327 -16.53 -12.55 -16.77
C ALA A 327 -17.76 -13.26 -17.35
N ARG A 328 -18.59 -13.87 -16.50
CA ARG A 328 -19.87 -14.46 -16.93
C ARG A 328 -20.87 -13.35 -17.16
N VAL A 329 -21.35 -13.18 -18.39
CA VAL A 329 -22.30 -12.12 -18.77
C VAL A 329 -23.55 -12.70 -19.42
N GLY A 330 -24.67 -11.99 -19.34
CA GLY A 330 -25.87 -12.35 -20.09
C GLY A 330 -25.60 -12.30 -21.60
N ASP A 331 -26.16 -13.24 -22.34
CA ASP A 331 -26.04 -13.28 -23.81
C ASP A 331 -27.12 -12.46 -24.54
N GLY A 332 -28.02 -11.81 -23.80
CA GLY A 332 -29.14 -11.04 -24.35
C GLY A 332 -30.33 -11.90 -24.81
N GLN A 333 -30.23 -13.22 -24.73
CA GLN A 333 -31.26 -14.19 -25.12
C GLN A 333 -31.76 -15.05 -23.94
N GLY A 334 -31.46 -14.63 -22.70
CA GLY A 334 -31.83 -15.35 -21.48
C GLY A 334 -30.84 -16.45 -21.08
N GLY A 335 -29.73 -16.60 -21.81
CA GLY A 335 -28.60 -17.42 -21.43
C GLY A 335 -27.43 -16.59 -20.91
N ALA A 336 -26.28 -17.25 -20.76
CA ALA A 336 -25.05 -16.60 -20.33
C ALA A 336 -23.86 -17.11 -21.14
N ARG A 337 -22.91 -16.22 -21.36
CA ARG A 337 -21.66 -16.48 -22.07
C ARG A 337 -20.48 -15.97 -21.27
N ASP A 338 -19.29 -16.49 -21.58
CA ASP A 338 -18.05 -16.03 -20.97
C ASP A 338 -17.44 -14.94 -21.85
N ASP A 339 -17.26 -13.76 -21.27
CA ASP A 339 -16.45 -12.70 -21.84
C ASP A 339 -15.00 -12.88 -21.35
N VAL A 340 -14.14 -13.35 -22.25
CA VAL A 340 -12.76 -13.72 -21.95
C VAL A 340 -11.81 -12.72 -22.58
N ARG A 341 -10.89 -12.18 -21.78
CA ARG A 341 -9.79 -11.33 -22.28
C ARG A 341 -8.46 -11.85 -21.76
N ARG A 342 -7.58 -12.27 -22.68
CA ARG A 342 -6.23 -12.73 -22.36
C ARG A 342 -5.40 -11.57 -21.81
N ALA A 343 -4.68 -11.82 -20.71
CA ALA A 343 -3.66 -10.94 -20.20
C ALA A 343 -2.28 -11.49 -20.56
N ARG A 344 -1.38 -10.61 -20.99
CA ARG A 344 0.04 -10.92 -21.14
C ARG A 344 0.67 -11.23 -19.79
N GLY A 345 0.14 -10.62 -18.72
CA GLY A 345 0.46 -10.92 -17.33
C GLY A 345 -0.28 -9.97 -16.39
N PHE A 346 -0.05 -10.12 -15.10
CA PHE A 346 -0.52 -9.15 -14.10
C PHE A 346 0.54 -8.87 -13.05
N PHE A 347 0.37 -7.75 -12.35
CA PHE A 347 1.20 -7.41 -11.20
C PHE A 347 0.42 -6.71 -10.10
N LEU A 348 0.92 -6.76 -8.86
CA LEU A 348 0.38 -6.02 -7.74
C LEU A 348 0.53 -4.51 -7.94
N MET A 349 -0.56 -3.78 -7.80
CA MET A 349 -0.54 -2.32 -7.83
C MET A 349 -0.29 -1.78 -6.41
N PRO A 350 0.51 -0.72 -6.26
CA PRO A 350 0.65 -0.06 -4.96
C PRO A 350 -0.70 0.50 -4.53
N TYR A 351 -0.98 0.40 -3.24
CA TYR A 351 -2.22 0.86 -2.67
C TYR A 351 -2.01 1.39 -1.25
N THR A 352 -2.43 2.63 -1.05
CA THR A 352 -2.47 3.28 0.26
C THR A 352 -3.93 3.64 0.54
N PRO A 353 -4.56 3.01 1.55
CA PRO A 353 -5.90 3.35 2.00
C PRO A 353 -6.06 4.83 2.36
N ILE A 354 -7.21 5.40 2.02
CA ILE A 354 -7.62 6.75 2.41
C ILE A 354 -9.05 6.69 2.95
N GLU A 355 -9.35 7.42 4.03
CA GLU A 355 -10.73 7.56 4.51
C GLU A 355 -11.62 8.22 3.43
N PRO A 356 -12.71 7.57 2.98
CA PRO A 356 -13.61 8.19 2.01
C PRO A 356 -14.24 9.48 2.56
N PRO A 357 -14.53 10.50 1.75
CA PRO A 357 -15.20 11.70 2.22
C PRO A 357 -16.55 11.37 2.90
N PRO A 358 -16.98 12.10 3.93
CA PRO A 358 -18.21 11.82 4.66
C PRO A 358 -19.48 12.03 3.81
N ARG A 359 -19.40 12.81 2.74
CA ARG A 359 -20.49 13.06 1.78
C ARG A 359 -19.94 12.91 0.35
N LEU A 360 -20.51 11.99 -0.43
CA LEU A 360 -20.12 11.71 -1.83
C LEU A 360 -21.27 11.80 -2.81
#